data_AF-A0A1V9GCU7-F1
#
_entry.id   AF-A0A1V9GCU7-F1
#
_cell.length_a   1.000
_cell.length_b   1.000
_cell.length_c   1.000
_cell.angle_alpha   90.00
_cell.angle_beta   90.00
_cell.angle_gamma   90.00
#
_symmetry.space_group_name_H-M   'P 1'
#
loop_
_entity.id
_entity.type
_entity.pdbx_description
1 polymer ?
#
loop_
_entity_poly.entity_id
_entity_poly.type
_entity_poly.pdbx_seq_one_letter_code
_entity_poly.pdbx_strand_id
1 'polypeptide(L)'
;MEAIKYHKKEVQYIINRISTLDLQDCRAIANWLAEHMNLIEGDNVLCQKSIQHLNLTPRAEKVLRYNNILTIGSLIERASNWDNIKMLRGAGAKVLNELSSKITQVQKGEIQV
;
A
#
# COMPACT_ATOMS: atom_id res chain seq x y z
N MET A 1 -2.56 -21.71 15.71
CA MET A 1 -2.80 -22.93 14.90
C MET A 1 -4.19 -22.96 14.24
N GLU A 2 -5.22 -22.38 14.84
CA GLU A 2 -6.59 -22.40 14.26
C GLU A 2 -6.75 -21.54 13.00
N ALA A 3 -6.17 -20.34 12.95
CA ALA A 3 -6.27 -19.45 11.78
C ALA A 3 -5.70 -20.06 10.48
N ILE A 4 -4.58 -20.79 10.58
CA ILE A 4 -3.94 -21.48 9.44
C ILE A 4 -4.83 -22.62 8.92
N LYS A 5 -5.55 -23.29 9.82
CA LYS A 5 -6.45 -24.41 9.49
C LYS A 5 -7.74 -23.91 8.84
N TYR A 6 -8.22 -22.73 9.23
CA TYR A 6 -9.39 -22.07 8.66
C TYR A 6 -9.11 -21.60 7.22
N HIS A 7 -7.97 -20.93 6.99
CA HIS A 7 -7.56 -20.45 5.68
C HIS A 7 -7.45 -21.58 4.63
N LYS A 8 -6.92 -22.75 5.02
CA LYS A 8 -6.85 -23.93 4.12
C LYS A 8 -8.22 -24.44 3.67
N LYS A 9 -9.27 -24.32 4.50
CA LYS A 9 -10.62 -24.77 4.15
C LYS A 9 -11.27 -23.86 3.12
N GLU A 10 -11.07 -22.54 3.25
CA GLU A 10 -11.59 -21.56 2.29
C GLU A 10 -10.95 -21.72 0.91
N VAL A 11 -9.63 -21.90 0.87
CA VAL A 11 -8.90 -22.14 -0.39
C VAL A 11 -9.41 -23.42 -1.07
N GLN A 12 -9.60 -24.50 -0.32
CA GLN A 12 -10.13 -25.75 -0.88
C GLN A 12 -11.56 -25.60 -1.41
N TYR A 13 -12.40 -24.82 -0.72
CA TYR A 13 -13.76 -24.53 -1.18
C TYR A 13 -13.75 -23.79 -2.53
N ILE A 14 -12.88 -22.79 -2.67
CA ILE A 14 -12.74 -22.03 -3.92
C ILE A 14 -12.23 -22.94 -5.04
N ILE A 15 -11.23 -23.79 -4.79
CA ILE A 15 -10.71 -24.76 -5.78
C ILE A 15 -11.84 -25.67 -6.28
N ASN A 16 -12.65 -26.20 -5.36
CA ASN A 16 -13.76 -27.07 -5.73
C ASN A 16 -14.81 -26.33 -6.58
N ARG A 17 -15.07 -25.04 -6.31
CA ARG A 17 -15.97 -24.20 -7.11
C ARG A 17 -15.40 -23.88 -8.49
N ILE A 18 -14.11 -23.63 -8.60
CA ILE A 18 -13.45 -23.37 -9.87
C ILE A 18 -13.42 -24.65 -10.73
N SER A 19 -13.26 -25.82 -10.12
CA SER A 19 -13.24 -27.10 -10.84
C SER A 19 -14.53 -27.45 -11.59
N THR A 20 -15.65 -26.78 -11.27
CA THR A 20 -16.92 -26.97 -11.97
C THR A 20 -17.14 -26.03 -13.16
N LEU A 21 -16.19 -25.11 -13.41
CA LEU A 21 -16.29 -24.10 -14.46
C LEU A 21 -15.69 -24.60 -15.76
N ASP A 22 -16.07 -23.97 -16.88
CA ASP A 22 -15.48 -24.30 -18.18
C ASP A 22 -14.10 -23.63 -18.36
N LEU A 23 -13.43 -23.96 -19.47
CA LEU A 23 -12.09 -23.45 -19.76
C LEU A 23 -12.05 -21.92 -19.95
N GLN A 24 -13.13 -21.31 -20.48
CA GLN A 24 -13.18 -19.86 -20.67
C GLN A 24 -13.32 -19.14 -19.34
N ASP A 25 -14.21 -19.61 -18.48
CA ASP A 25 -14.38 -19.10 -17.13
C ASP A 25 -13.09 -19.21 -16.31
N CYS A 26 -12.41 -20.37 -16.39
CA CYS A 26 -11.13 -20.57 -15.72
C CYS A 26 -10.07 -19.58 -16.22
N ARG A 27 -10.03 -19.29 -17.53
CA ARG A 27 -9.11 -18.31 -18.11
C ARG A 27 -9.41 -16.88 -17.64
N ALA A 28 -10.68 -16.51 -17.56
CA ALA A 28 -11.09 -15.20 -17.05
C ALA A 28 -10.67 -15.01 -15.58
N ILE A 29 -10.88 -16.03 -14.74
CA ILE A 29 -10.46 -16.01 -13.32
C ILE A 29 -8.94 -15.93 -13.20
N ALA A 30 -8.20 -16.70 -14.00
CA ALA A 30 -6.73 -16.68 -13.98
C ALA A 30 -6.17 -15.30 -14.36
N ASN A 31 -6.75 -14.66 -15.39
CA ASN A 31 -6.36 -13.31 -15.78
C ASN A 31 -6.65 -12.29 -14.68
N TRP A 32 -7.86 -12.32 -14.12
CA TRP A 32 -8.23 -11.42 -13.01
C TRP A 32 -7.32 -11.61 -11.79
N LEU A 33 -7.01 -12.86 -11.43
CA LEU A 33 -6.08 -13.17 -10.34
C LEU A 33 -4.66 -12.65 -10.62
N ALA A 34 -4.16 -12.84 -11.84
CA ALA A 34 -2.85 -12.33 -12.24
C ALA A 34 -2.77 -10.80 -12.15
N GLU A 35 -3.78 -10.09 -12.66
CA GLU A 35 -3.89 -8.64 -12.53
C GLU A 35 -3.95 -8.21 -11.06
N HIS A 36 -4.75 -8.89 -10.25
CA HIS A 36 -4.90 -8.58 -8.84
C HIS A 36 -3.62 -8.84 -8.03
N MET A 37 -2.91 -9.94 -8.30
CA MET A 37 -1.61 -10.22 -7.69
C MET A 37 -0.57 -9.17 -8.08
N ASN A 38 -0.50 -8.78 -9.35
CA ASN A 38 0.41 -7.72 -9.81
C ASN A 38 0.11 -6.37 -9.12
N LEU A 39 -1.15 -6.03 -8.90
CA LEU A 39 -1.54 -4.83 -8.15
C LEU A 39 -1.07 -4.90 -6.69
N ILE A 40 -1.32 -6.04 -6.02
CA ILE A 40 -0.90 -6.25 -4.62
C ILE A 40 0.63 -6.24 -4.49
N GLU A 41 1.34 -6.85 -5.42
CA GLU A 41 2.82 -6.86 -5.45
C GLU A 41 3.37 -5.47 -5.73
N GLY A 42 2.78 -4.72 -6.68
CA GLY A 42 3.15 -3.33 -6.97
C GLY A 42 2.97 -2.42 -5.76
N ASP A 43 1.83 -2.53 -5.07
CA ASP A 43 1.56 -1.78 -3.84
C ASP A 43 2.53 -2.17 -2.71
N ASN A 44 2.87 -3.45 -2.57
CA ASN A 44 3.85 -3.91 -1.59
C ASN A 44 5.26 -3.38 -1.87
N VAL A 45 5.70 -3.38 -3.13
CA VAL A 45 7.01 -2.85 -3.54
C VAL A 45 7.07 -1.37 -3.23
N LEU A 46 6.03 -0.60 -3.57
CA LEU A 46 5.95 0.83 -3.27
C LEU A 46 5.99 1.09 -1.76
N CYS A 47 5.24 0.31 -0.98
CA CYS A 47 5.17 0.46 0.48
C CYS A 47 6.51 0.18 1.19
N GLN A 48 7.36 -0.66 0.60
CA GLN A 48 8.71 -0.94 1.14
C GLN A 48 9.77 0.09 0.73
N LYS A 49 9.50 0.95 -0.27
CA LYS A 49 10.47 1.98 -0.69
C LYS A 49 10.66 3.03 0.41
N SER A 50 11.91 3.51 0.52
CA SER A 50 12.29 4.61 1.41
C SER A 50 11.55 5.90 1.06
N ILE A 51 11.17 6.70 2.07
CA ILE A 51 10.57 8.03 1.88
C ILE A 51 11.43 8.99 1.04
N GLN A 52 12.73 8.70 0.87
CA GLN A 52 13.62 9.47 0.00
C GLN A 52 13.16 9.50 -1.45
N HIS A 53 12.47 8.46 -1.91
CA HIS A 53 11.95 8.38 -3.28
C HIS A 53 10.79 9.35 -3.55
N LEU A 54 10.18 9.93 -2.51
CA LEU A 54 9.12 10.93 -2.65
C LEU A 54 9.64 12.30 -3.08
N ASN A 55 10.97 12.50 -3.13
CA ASN A 55 11.63 13.77 -3.43
C ASN A 55 11.07 14.91 -2.57
N LEU A 56 10.95 14.66 -1.26
CA LEU A 56 10.53 15.63 -0.28
C LEU A 56 11.62 16.67 -0.04
N THR A 57 11.22 17.86 0.44
CA THR A 57 12.17 18.84 0.94
C THR A 57 12.97 18.25 2.11
N PRO A 58 14.25 18.64 2.28
CA PRO A 58 15.06 18.14 3.40
C PRO A 58 14.41 18.35 4.77
N ARG A 59 13.58 19.39 4.91
CA ARG A 59 12.83 19.66 6.13
C ARG A 59 11.70 18.65 6.34
N ALA A 60 10.90 18.36 5.32
CA ALA A 60 9.84 17.36 5.41
C ALA A 60 10.41 15.96 5.65
N GLU A 61 11.48 15.58 4.94
CA GLU A 61 12.17 14.30 5.17
C GLU A 61 12.69 14.16 6.60
N LYS A 62 13.32 15.21 7.13
CA LYS A 62 13.82 15.22 8.52
C LYS A 62 12.69 15.09 9.54
N VAL A 63 11.52 15.71 9.29
CA VAL A 63 10.34 15.56 10.14
C VAL A 63 9.85 14.11 10.12
N LEU A 64 9.75 13.48 8.95
CA LEU A 64 9.32 12.08 8.85
C LEU A 64 10.29 11.14 9.58
N ARG A 65 11.59 11.26 9.34
CA ARG A 65 12.62 10.45 10.03
C ARG A 65 12.58 10.63 11.55
N TYR A 66 12.40 11.88 12.02
CA TYR A 66 12.31 12.18 13.44
C TYR A 66 11.10 11.51 14.12
N ASN A 67 10.02 11.28 13.37
CA ASN A 67 8.83 10.59 13.83
C ASN A 67 8.82 9.09 13.46
N ASN A 68 9.98 8.51 13.13
CA ASN A 68 10.16 7.10 12.74
C ASN A 68 9.36 6.65 11.51
N ILE A 69 9.06 7.58 10.60
CA ILE A 69 8.44 7.28 9.30
C ILE A 69 9.57 7.18 8.28
N LEU A 70 9.93 5.96 7.88
CA LEU A 70 11.10 5.68 7.04
C LEU A 70 10.74 5.14 5.65
N THR A 71 9.55 4.55 5.50
CA THR A 71 9.07 4.00 4.23
C THR A 71 7.79 4.70 3.78
N ILE A 72 7.52 4.64 2.47
CA ILE A 72 6.27 5.16 1.90
C ILE A 72 5.07 4.45 2.54
N GLY A 73 5.14 3.14 2.77
CA GLY A 73 4.08 2.38 3.44
C GLY A 73 3.77 2.92 4.83
N SER A 74 4.80 3.18 5.65
CA SER A 74 4.62 3.76 6.99
C SER A 74 4.00 5.16 6.96
N LEU A 75 4.29 5.95 5.92
CA LEU A 75 3.67 7.26 5.72
C LEU A 75 2.19 7.13 5.35
N ILE A 76 1.85 6.24 4.41
CA ILE A 76 0.47 6.01 3.98
C ILE A 76 -0.38 5.43 5.12
N GLU A 77 0.16 4.47 5.86
CA GLU A 77 -0.50 3.91 7.05
C GLU A 77 -0.81 5.01 8.05
N ARG A 78 0.15 5.89 8.35
CA ARG A 78 -0.06 7.00 9.27
C ARG A 78 -1.06 8.03 8.73
N ALA A 79 -1.07 8.24 7.41
CA ALA A 79 -1.95 9.17 6.72
C ALA A 79 -3.40 8.68 6.57
N SER A 80 -3.67 7.39 6.80
CA SER A 80 -5.04 6.84 6.88
C SER A 80 -5.93 7.60 7.87
N ASN A 81 -5.32 8.19 8.89
CA ASN A 81 -5.92 9.21 9.74
C ASN A 81 -5.06 10.47 9.69
N TRP A 82 -5.56 11.50 9.00
CA TRP A 82 -4.82 12.74 8.75
C TRP A 82 -4.44 13.49 10.04
N ASP A 83 -5.17 13.32 11.14
CA ASP A 83 -4.82 13.96 12.41
C ASP A 83 -3.50 13.43 12.98
N ASN A 84 -3.14 12.17 12.69
CA ASN A 84 -1.84 11.62 13.04
C ASN A 84 -0.68 12.34 12.32
N ILE A 85 -0.91 12.81 11.09
CA ILE A 85 0.08 13.58 10.31
C ILE A 85 0.19 15.00 10.86
N LYS A 86 -0.93 15.62 11.24
CA LYS A 86 -0.93 16.97 11.87
C LYS A 86 -0.20 16.99 13.21
N MET A 87 -0.22 15.88 13.95
CA MET A 87 0.44 15.74 15.26
C MET A 87 1.94 15.43 15.16
N LEU A 88 2.51 15.30 13.95
CA LEU A 88 3.94 15.02 13.79
C LEU A 88 4.77 16.16 14.38
N ARG A 89 5.72 15.78 15.25
CA ARG A 89 6.59 16.76 15.90
C ARG A 89 7.45 17.46 14.84
N GLY A 90 7.34 18.78 14.78
CA GLY A 90 8.09 19.63 13.85
C GLY A 90 7.44 19.82 12.47
N ALA A 91 6.24 19.27 12.24
CA ALA A 91 5.46 19.47 11.02
C ALA A 91 4.70 20.80 11.07
N GLY A 92 5.30 21.86 10.51
CA GLY A 92 4.59 23.12 10.27
C GLY A 92 3.69 23.05 9.02
N ALA A 93 2.86 24.07 8.81
CA ALA A 93 1.90 24.12 7.70
C ALA A 93 2.51 23.83 6.32
N LYS A 94 3.73 24.33 6.05
CA LYS A 94 4.44 24.05 4.78
C LYS A 94 4.75 22.56 4.58
N VAL A 95 5.21 21.89 5.65
CA VAL A 95 5.51 20.46 5.62
C VAL A 95 4.22 19.66 5.45
N LEU A 96 3.15 20.03 6.17
CA LEU A 96 1.86 19.35 6.08
C LEU A 96 1.25 19.43 4.67
N ASN A 97 1.30 20.60 4.03
CA ASN A 97 0.82 20.78 2.66
C ASN A 97 1.64 19.94 1.66
N GLU A 98 2.96 19.91 1.83
CA GLU A 98 3.84 19.09 1.01
C GLU A 98 3.53 17.60 1.15
N LEU A 99 3.41 17.12 2.39
CA LEU A 99 3.06 15.73 2.69
C LEU A 99 1.70 15.37 2.10
N SER A 100 0.69 16.23 2.24
CA SER A 100 -0.65 16.01 1.68
C SER A 100 -0.60 15.84 0.17
N SER A 101 0.14 16.70 -0.52
CA SER A 101 0.30 16.64 -1.98
C SER A 101 0.98 15.34 -2.41
N LYS A 102 2.08 14.97 -1.75
CA LYS A 102 2.83 13.74 -2.06
C LYS A 102 2.05 12.47 -1.76
N ILE A 103 1.35 12.41 -0.64
CA ILE A 103 0.48 11.28 -0.30
C ILE A 103 -0.62 11.09 -1.35
N THR A 104 -1.24 12.20 -1.79
CA THR A 104 -2.26 12.15 -2.85
C THR A 104 -1.68 11.61 -4.17
N GLN A 105 -0.47 12.04 -4.55
CA GLN A 105 0.20 11.53 -5.75
C GLN A 105 0.50 10.02 -5.65
N VAL A 106 0.95 9.55 -4.47
CA VAL A 106 1.19 8.12 -4.22
C VAL A 106 -0.12 7.33 -4.37
N GLN A 107 -1.20 7.79 -3.75
CA GLN A 107 -2.50 7.09 -3.77
C GLN A 107 -3.14 7.03 -5.16
N LYS A 108 -2.84 7.99 -6.03
CA LYS A 108 -3.31 8.01 -7.42
C LYS A 108 -2.41 7.23 -8.38
N GLY A 109 -1.31 6.64 -7.90
CA GLY A 109 -0.31 5.98 -8.74
C GLY A 109 0.46 6.95 -9.65
N GLU A 110 0.45 8.25 -9.33
CA GLU A 110 1.11 9.30 -10.13
C GLU A 110 2.62 9.39 -9.84
N ILE A 111 3.10 8.74 -8.76
CA ILE A 111 4.53 8.60 -8.51
C ILE A 111 4.99 7.26 -9.10
N GLN A 112 5.56 7.33 -10.29
CA GLN A 112 6.36 6.23 -10.84
C GLN A 112 7.71 6.24 -10.14
N VAL A 113 8.00 5.19 -9.39
CA VAL A 113 9.22 5.03 -8.59
C VAL A 113 10.08 3.93 -9.15
#